data_AF-X0Z3D6-F1
#
_entry.id   AF-X0Z3D6-F1
#
_cell.length_a   1.000
_cell.length_b   1.000
_cell.length_c   1.000
_cell.angle_alpha   90.00
_cell.angle_beta   90.00
_cell.angle_gamma   90.00
#
_symmetry.space_group_name_H-M   'P 1'
#
loop_
_entity.id
_entity.type
_entity.pdbx_description
1 polymer ?
#
loop_
_entity_poly.entity_id
_entity_poly.type
_entity_poly.pdbx_seq_one_letter_code
_entity_poly.pdbx_strand_id
1 'polypeptide(L)'
;METKDVLDKLNQKKSFVWIKRKLKGTEVAEIKKLNLEGLNFLDESKRHYPKNYLASNLMGFVGIDNQGLEGLESFFDKELKGLPGLVILERDAIGGKVPLSIKEPTTHKDGHSIVLTIDEVIQYITEEALDKAFQKSKAKAGIAIVVEPKTGEILAMAIKPSYDPNYFNKYPRDLWRNRAVTDAYEPGSTFKVITIATALEERVVNLNDQFYCKGWIKYNGHIFHDIHQHGSQNLTDIVKNSCNIGVIQTGTRLDEKVFEKSIRR
;
A
#
# COMPACT_ATOMS: atom_id res chain seq x y z
N MET A 1 -26.51 18.27 -0.36
CA MET A 1 -25.98 19.55 0.18
C MET A 1 -27.21 20.36 0.49
N GLU A 2 -27.32 20.88 1.70
CA GLU A 2 -28.52 21.57 2.13
C GLU A 2 -28.59 22.96 1.48
N THR A 3 -29.81 23.46 1.23
CA THR A 3 -30.02 24.80 0.63
C THR A 3 -29.32 25.89 1.44
N LYS A 4 -29.31 25.74 2.77
CA LYS A 4 -28.64 26.66 3.68
C LYS A 4 -27.13 26.75 3.41
N ASP A 5 -26.46 25.62 3.19
CA ASP A 5 -25.02 25.59 2.92
C ASP A 5 -24.66 26.32 1.62
N VAL A 6 -25.52 26.22 0.60
CA VAL A 6 -25.35 26.94 -0.67
C VAL A 6 -25.49 28.43 -0.44
N LEU A 7 -26.54 28.85 0.28
CA LEU A 7 -26.83 30.25 0.53
C LEU A 7 -25.72 30.91 1.36
N ASP A 8 -25.23 30.23 2.39
CA ASP A 8 -24.13 30.71 3.23
C ASP A 8 -22.83 30.89 2.43
N LYS A 9 -22.59 30.03 1.43
CA LYS A 9 -21.46 30.18 0.50
C LYS A 9 -21.63 31.39 -0.43
N LEU A 10 -22.83 31.59 -0.97
CA LEU A 10 -23.12 32.68 -1.92
C LEU A 10 -23.09 34.07 -1.27
N ASN A 11 -23.45 34.17 0.02
CA ASN A 11 -23.45 35.43 0.76
C ASN A 11 -22.05 35.89 1.22
N GLN A 12 -20.99 35.13 0.93
CA GLN A 12 -19.62 35.55 1.26
C GLN A 12 -19.18 36.72 0.38
N LYS A 13 -18.53 37.72 0.97
CA LYS A 13 -17.92 38.85 0.23
C LYS A 13 -16.62 38.41 -0.49
N LYS A 14 -16.75 37.48 -1.44
CA LYS A 14 -15.65 36.94 -2.27
C LYS A 14 -16.07 36.95 -3.73
N SER A 15 -15.14 37.23 -4.63
CA SER A 15 -15.35 37.16 -6.07
C SER A 15 -15.40 35.72 -6.61
N PHE A 16 -15.05 34.72 -5.79
CA PHE A 16 -15.07 33.31 -6.17
C PHE A 16 -15.34 32.41 -4.95
N VAL A 17 -16.26 31.46 -5.12
CA VAL A 17 -16.57 30.42 -4.13
C VAL A 17 -16.89 29.11 -4.83
N TRP A 18 -16.30 28.01 -4.36
CA TRP A 18 -16.65 26.65 -4.82
C TRP A 18 -17.99 26.20 -4.22
N ILE A 19 -19.00 26.01 -5.09
CA ILE A 19 -20.28 25.44 -4.68
C ILE A 19 -20.16 23.92 -4.48
N LYS A 20 -19.75 23.20 -5.53
CA LYS A 20 -19.51 21.75 -5.53
C LYS A 20 -18.42 21.43 -6.56
N ARG A 21 -17.57 20.45 -6.26
CA ARG A 21 -16.44 20.01 -7.11
C ARG A 21 -16.67 18.59 -7.61
N LYS A 22 -16.00 18.21 -8.71
CA LYS A 22 -16.03 16.86 -9.31
C LYS A 22 -17.46 16.32 -9.57
N LEU A 23 -18.32 17.19 -10.11
CA LEU A 23 -19.70 16.84 -10.49
C LEU A 23 -19.73 15.76 -11.58
N LYS A 24 -20.79 14.94 -11.60
CA LYS A 24 -21.04 14.04 -12.73
C LYS A 24 -21.50 14.86 -13.94
N GLY A 25 -21.18 14.39 -15.15
CA GLY A 25 -21.58 15.07 -16.39
C GLY A 25 -23.09 15.29 -16.52
N THR A 26 -23.90 14.35 -16.01
CA THR A 26 -25.37 14.48 -15.96
C THR A 26 -25.83 15.60 -15.04
N GLU A 27 -25.27 15.71 -13.84
CA GLU A 27 -25.56 16.81 -12.90
C GLU A 27 -25.21 18.17 -13.52
N VAL A 28 -24.06 18.26 -14.20
CA VAL A 28 -23.64 19.48 -14.90
C VAL A 28 -24.64 19.88 -15.98
N ALA A 29 -25.12 18.92 -16.78
CA ALA A 29 -26.08 19.18 -17.85
C ALA A 29 -27.43 19.69 -17.32
N GLU A 30 -27.91 19.17 -16.19
CA GLU A 30 -29.15 19.64 -15.56
C GLU A 30 -29.00 21.04 -14.99
N ILE A 31 -27.91 21.33 -14.28
CA ILE A 31 -27.69 22.66 -13.68
C ILE A 31 -27.49 23.72 -14.75
N LYS A 32 -26.82 23.39 -15.87
CA LYS A 32 -26.65 24.31 -17.01
C LYS A 32 -27.98 24.76 -17.61
N LYS A 33 -29.02 23.92 -17.58
CA LYS A 33 -30.37 24.28 -18.09
C LYS A 33 -31.06 25.37 -17.26
N LEU A 34 -30.67 25.55 -16.00
CA LEU A 34 -31.27 26.56 -15.12
C LEU A 34 -30.83 27.99 -15.47
N ASN A 35 -29.78 28.15 -16.30
CA ASN A 35 -29.26 29.43 -16.79
C ASN A 35 -29.10 30.50 -15.69
N LEU A 36 -28.54 30.10 -14.55
CA LEU A 36 -28.37 30.97 -13.39
C LEU A 36 -27.20 31.94 -13.61
N GLU A 37 -27.45 33.23 -13.42
CA GLU A 37 -26.43 34.27 -13.51
C GLU A 37 -25.37 34.12 -12.39
N GLY A 38 -24.11 34.40 -12.72
CA GLY A 38 -22.98 34.28 -11.78
C GLY A 38 -22.45 32.86 -11.56
N LEU A 39 -23.19 31.82 -12.00
CA LEU A 39 -22.74 30.44 -11.91
C LEU A 39 -21.83 30.08 -13.08
N ASN A 40 -20.64 29.57 -12.78
CA ASN A 40 -19.67 29.11 -13.77
C ASN A 40 -19.28 27.65 -13.54
N PHE A 41 -18.83 27.00 -14.61
CA PHE A 41 -18.30 25.64 -14.58
C PHE A 41 -16.83 25.64 -14.95
N LEU A 42 -16.05 24.82 -14.25
CA LEU A 42 -14.65 24.55 -14.54
C LEU A 42 -14.51 23.04 -14.73
N ASP A 43 -13.87 22.64 -15.82
CA ASP A 43 -13.60 21.24 -16.08
C ASP A 43 -12.51 20.76 -15.11
N GLU A 44 -12.79 19.62 -14.47
CA GLU A 44 -11.90 19.01 -13.50
C GLU A 44 -11.78 17.51 -13.76
N SER A 45 -10.55 17.00 -13.79
CA SER A 45 -10.31 15.55 -13.81
C SER A 45 -10.61 14.94 -12.44
N LYS A 46 -11.20 13.74 -12.41
CA LYS A 46 -11.42 12.95 -11.20
C LYS A 46 -10.80 11.57 -11.39
N ARG A 47 -9.95 11.15 -10.46
CA ARG A 47 -9.40 9.78 -10.45
C ARG A 47 -10.49 8.75 -10.15
N HIS A 48 -10.45 7.62 -10.85
CA HIS A 48 -11.40 6.53 -10.73
C HIS A 48 -10.64 5.20 -10.69
N TYR A 49 -10.99 4.33 -9.75
CA TYR A 49 -10.39 3.01 -9.55
C TYR A 49 -11.39 1.94 -9.99
N PRO A 50 -11.29 1.38 -11.21
CA PRO A 50 -12.33 0.51 -11.78
C PRO A 50 -12.56 -0.80 -11.02
N LYS A 51 -11.58 -1.22 -10.22
CA LYS A 51 -11.59 -2.49 -9.50
C LYS A 51 -11.98 -2.33 -8.02
N ASN A 52 -12.44 -1.15 -7.62
CA ASN A 52 -12.85 -0.82 -6.26
C ASN A 52 -11.78 -1.25 -5.25
N TYR A 53 -12.02 -2.32 -4.48
CA TYR A 53 -11.15 -2.80 -3.40
C TYR A 53 -9.85 -3.45 -3.87
N LEU A 54 -9.77 -3.94 -5.11
CA LEU A 54 -8.60 -4.69 -5.59
C LEU A 54 -7.34 -3.82 -5.57
N ALA A 55 -6.29 -4.30 -4.92
CA ALA A 55 -5.01 -3.64 -4.74
C ALA A 55 -5.07 -2.24 -4.10
N SER A 56 -6.13 -1.91 -3.36
CA SER A 56 -6.37 -0.54 -2.86
C SER A 56 -5.23 0.02 -2.02
N ASN A 57 -4.70 -0.76 -1.07
CA ASN A 57 -3.59 -0.32 -0.22
C ASN A 57 -2.28 -0.16 -1.00
N LEU A 58 -2.11 -0.86 -2.13
CA LEU A 58 -0.97 -0.70 -3.01
C LEU A 58 -1.14 0.55 -3.88
N MET A 59 -2.26 0.66 -4.59
CA MET A 59 -2.57 1.79 -5.46
C MET A 59 -2.59 3.10 -4.69
N GLY A 60 -3.22 3.11 -3.51
CA GLY A 60 -3.50 4.32 -2.75
C GLY A 60 -4.64 5.12 -3.35
N PHE A 61 -4.64 6.43 -3.10
CA PHE A 61 -5.63 7.34 -3.65
C PHE A 61 -5.10 8.77 -3.82
N VAL A 62 -5.88 9.59 -4.51
CA VAL A 62 -5.61 11.02 -4.70
C VAL A 62 -6.61 11.89 -3.95
N GLY A 63 -6.18 13.09 -3.59
CA GLY A 63 -7.02 14.12 -2.98
C GLY A 63 -7.96 14.82 -3.97
N ILE A 64 -8.69 15.82 -3.46
CA ILE A 64 -9.65 16.60 -4.27
C ILE A 64 -8.96 17.40 -5.40
N ASP A 65 -7.67 17.70 -5.25
CA ASP A 65 -6.85 18.41 -6.24
C ASP A 65 -6.01 17.45 -7.09
N ASN A 66 -6.34 16.15 -7.08
CA ASN A 66 -5.62 15.08 -7.77
C ASN A 66 -4.15 14.94 -7.36
N GLN A 67 -3.79 15.37 -6.14
CA GLN A 67 -2.50 15.06 -5.55
C GLN A 67 -2.51 13.63 -5.00
N GLY A 68 -1.51 12.81 -5.29
CA GLY A 68 -1.31 11.52 -4.66
C GLY A 68 -1.15 11.67 -3.15
N LEU A 69 -1.95 10.93 -2.37
CA LEU A 69 -1.94 10.99 -0.91
C LEU A 69 -1.43 9.72 -0.24
N GLU A 70 -1.60 8.58 -0.89
CA GLU A 70 -1.19 7.27 -0.38
C GLU A 70 -0.68 6.38 -1.52
N GLY A 71 0.01 5.30 -1.16
CA GLY A 71 0.40 4.23 -2.09
C GLY A 71 1.20 4.69 -3.30
N LEU A 72 1.02 4.01 -4.42
CA LEU A 72 1.69 4.31 -5.69
C LEU A 72 1.27 5.67 -6.27
N GLU A 73 0.02 6.12 -6.03
CA GLU A 73 -0.41 7.47 -6.42
C GLU A 73 0.47 8.54 -5.76
N SER A 74 0.80 8.40 -4.47
CA SER A 74 1.70 9.32 -3.78
C SER A 74 3.15 9.14 -4.19
N PHE A 75 3.61 7.90 -4.35
CA PHE A 75 5.01 7.62 -4.68
C PHE A 75 5.39 8.17 -6.06
N PHE A 76 4.48 8.04 -7.04
CA PHE A 76 4.66 8.49 -8.42
C PHE A 76 3.89 9.78 -8.76
N ASP A 77 3.53 10.61 -7.77
CA ASP A 77 2.73 11.83 -8.01
C ASP A 77 3.38 12.75 -9.06
N LYS A 78 4.72 12.85 -9.04
CA LYS A 78 5.46 13.70 -9.99
C LYS A 78 5.34 13.21 -11.43
N GLU A 79 5.42 11.91 -11.64
CA GLU A 79 5.33 11.28 -12.94
C GLU A 79 3.88 11.27 -13.46
N LEU A 80 2.91 11.05 -12.58
CA LEU A 80 1.48 10.91 -12.92
C LEU A 80 0.76 12.25 -13.16
N LYS A 81 1.17 13.33 -12.49
CA LYS A 81 0.41 14.59 -12.48
C LYS A 81 0.58 15.43 -13.74
N GLY A 82 1.69 15.26 -14.46
CA GLY A 82 2.04 16.09 -15.62
C GLY A 82 2.28 17.57 -15.25
N LEU A 83 2.15 18.45 -16.24
CA LEU A 83 2.30 19.89 -16.06
C LEU A 83 1.00 20.63 -16.38
N PRO A 84 0.43 21.42 -15.45
CA PRO A 84 -0.78 22.17 -15.70
C PRO A 84 -0.51 23.30 -16.73
N GLY A 85 -1.46 23.49 -17.63
CA GLY A 85 -1.52 24.70 -18.46
C GLY A 85 -1.98 25.91 -17.66
N LEU A 86 -1.61 27.10 -18.11
CA LEU A 86 -1.97 28.38 -17.50
C LEU A 86 -2.80 29.19 -18.50
N VAL A 87 -3.97 29.65 -18.08
CA VAL A 87 -4.82 30.57 -18.85
C VAL A 87 -4.91 31.87 -18.07
N ILE A 88 -4.49 32.98 -18.69
CA ILE A 88 -4.64 34.31 -18.11
C ILE A 88 -5.98 34.89 -18.57
N LEU A 89 -6.83 35.24 -17.62
CA LEU A 89 -8.14 35.84 -17.86
C LEU A 89 -8.18 37.22 -17.21
N GLU A 90 -8.48 38.26 -17.98
CA GLU A 90 -8.80 39.57 -17.42
C GLU A 90 -10.26 39.58 -16.94
N ARG A 91 -10.48 40.17 -15.76
CA ARG A 91 -11.79 40.34 -15.14
C ARG A 91 -12.03 41.82 -14.85
N ASP A 92 -13.28 42.25 -14.94
CA ASP A 92 -13.66 43.60 -14.53
C ASP A 92 -13.63 43.77 -13.00
N ALA A 93 -13.90 44.99 -12.51
CA ALA A 93 -13.86 45.33 -11.09
C ALA A 93 -14.88 44.58 -10.22
N ILE A 94 -15.92 43.98 -10.82
CA ILE A 94 -16.95 43.18 -10.15
C ILE A 94 -16.76 41.67 -10.38
N GLY A 95 -15.72 41.26 -11.12
CA GLY A 95 -15.34 39.86 -11.37
C GLY A 95 -15.94 39.24 -12.64
N GLY A 96 -16.62 40.02 -13.48
CA GLY A 96 -17.16 39.61 -14.78
C GLY A 96 -16.06 39.35 -15.81
N LYS A 97 -16.36 38.50 -16.80
CA LYS A 97 -15.42 38.17 -17.89
C LYS A 97 -15.33 39.35 -18.86
N VAL A 98 -14.12 39.83 -19.14
CA VAL A 98 -13.90 40.83 -20.21
C VAL A 98 -13.81 40.09 -21.56
N PRO A 99 -14.61 40.47 -22.58
CA PRO A 99 -14.51 39.87 -23.91
C PRO A 99 -13.11 40.06 -24.50
N LEU A 100 -12.57 39.01 -25.16
CA LEU A 100 -11.29 39.01 -25.91
C LEU A 100 -9.97 39.04 -25.10
N SER A 101 -10.00 38.90 -23.78
CA SER A 101 -8.79 39.02 -22.92
C SER A 101 -8.02 37.71 -22.63
N ILE A 102 -8.26 36.62 -23.37
CA ILE A 102 -7.49 35.38 -23.15
C ILE A 102 -6.09 35.57 -23.74
N LYS A 103 -5.09 35.87 -22.90
CA LYS A 103 -3.69 35.79 -23.31
C LYS A 103 -3.31 34.32 -23.46
N GLU A 104 -2.52 34.02 -24.49
CA GLU A 104 -2.21 32.67 -24.99
C GLU A 104 -2.09 31.63 -23.86
N PRO A 105 -2.94 30.57 -23.87
CA PRO A 105 -2.81 29.48 -22.91
C PRO A 105 -1.42 28.84 -23.05
N THR A 106 -0.71 28.64 -21.94
CA THR A 106 0.41 27.71 -21.99
C THR A 106 -0.14 26.30 -22.18
N THR A 107 0.53 25.50 -23.00
CA THR A 107 0.13 24.11 -23.24
C THR A 107 0.29 23.30 -21.95
N HIS A 108 -0.66 22.40 -21.69
CA HIS A 108 -0.50 21.40 -20.63
C HIS A 108 0.35 20.24 -21.17
N LYS A 109 0.94 19.46 -20.26
CA LYS A 109 1.53 18.17 -20.59
C LYS A 109 0.89 17.09 -19.73
N ASP A 110 0.40 16.05 -20.37
CA ASP A 110 -0.13 14.89 -19.66
C ASP A 110 0.96 14.21 -18.84
N GLY A 111 0.55 13.57 -17.75
CA GLY A 111 1.43 12.71 -16.96
C GLY A 111 1.77 11.42 -17.69
N HIS A 112 2.77 10.71 -17.17
CA HIS A 112 3.18 9.42 -17.67
C HIS A 112 2.21 8.31 -17.26
N SER A 113 2.19 7.23 -18.05
CA SER A 113 1.52 5.98 -17.70
C SER A 113 2.49 5.08 -16.94
N ILE A 114 1.98 4.36 -15.94
CA ILE A 114 2.75 3.39 -15.16
C ILE A 114 2.13 2.01 -15.38
N VAL A 115 2.99 1.05 -15.72
CA VAL A 115 2.64 -0.37 -15.80
C VAL A 115 3.21 -1.05 -14.57
N LEU A 116 2.35 -1.71 -13.79
CA LEU A 116 2.75 -2.41 -12.58
C LEU A 116 3.21 -3.83 -12.91
N THR A 117 3.98 -4.41 -11.99
CA THR A 117 4.31 -5.84 -11.99
C THR A 117 3.15 -6.71 -11.50
N ILE A 118 2.09 -6.09 -10.99
CA ILE A 118 0.93 -6.77 -10.43
C ILE A 118 0.15 -7.44 -11.55
N ASP A 119 -0.04 -8.74 -11.41
CA ASP A 119 -0.96 -9.49 -12.24
C ASP A 119 -2.36 -9.42 -11.61
N GLU A 120 -3.34 -8.89 -12.35
CA GLU A 120 -4.70 -8.68 -11.86
C GLU A 120 -5.36 -9.99 -11.37
N VAL A 121 -5.10 -11.10 -12.07
CA VAL A 121 -5.69 -12.41 -11.76
C VAL A 121 -5.05 -12.96 -10.48
N ILE A 122 -3.72 -12.90 -10.38
CA ILE A 122 -3.00 -13.34 -9.18
C ILE A 122 -3.40 -12.47 -7.98
N GLN A 123 -3.51 -11.16 -8.14
CA GLN A 123 -3.97 -10.25 -7.10
C GLN A 123 -5.37 -10.62 -6.60
N TYR A 124 -6.32 -10.85 -7.51
CA TYR A 124 -7.68 -11.21 -7.16
C TYR A 124 -7.73 -12.53 -6.38
N ILE A 125 -7.06 -13.56 -6.86
CA ILE A 125 -7.00 -14.88 -6.19
C ILE A 125 -6.36 -14.74 -4.80
N THR A 126 -5.30 -13.94 -4.69
CA THR A 126 -4.59 -13.69 -3.43
C THR A 126 -5.49 -12.98 -2.42
N GLU A 127 -6.21 -11.94 -2.83
CA GLU A 127 -7.16 -11.23 -1.97
C GLU A 127 -8.34 -12.10 -1.54
N GLU A 128 -8.87 -12.94 -2.44
CA GLU A 128 -9.95 -13.87 -2.13
C GLU A 128 -9.51 -14.92 -1.10
N ALA A 129 -8.33 -15.51 -1.29
CA ALA A 129 -7.76 -16.48 -0.36
C ALA A 129 -7.49 -15.84 1.01
N LEU A 130 -6.92 -14.63 1.02
CA LEU A 130 -6.65 -13.89 2.25
C LEU A 130 -7.94 -13.53 2.98
N ASP A 131 -9.00 -13.13 2.26
CA ASP A 131 -10.30 -12.82 2.86
C ASP A 131 -10.91 -14.05 3.55
N LYS A 132 -10.91 -15.21 2.88
CA LYS A 132 -11.37 -16.48 3.48
C LYS A 132 -10.60 -16.81 4.77
N ALA A 133 -9.28 -16.65 4.76
CA ALA A 133 -8.44 -16.90 5.93
C ALA A 133 -8.70 -15.87 7.06
N PHE A 134 -8.86 -14.59 6.71
CA PHE A 134 -9.14 -13.50 7.63
C PHE A 134 -10.48 -13.70 8.34
N GLN A 135 -11.55 -14.03 7.62
CA GLN A 135 -12.87 -14.29 8.19
C GLN A 135 -12.87 -15.53 9.10
N LYS A 136 -12.20 -16.62 8.67
CA LYS A 136 -12.13 -17.86 9.45
C LYS A 136 -11.35 -17.67 10.76
N SER A 137 -10.25 -16.93 10.72
CA SER A 137 -9.37 -16.72 11.87
C SER A 137 -9.86 -15.63 12.83
N LYS A 138 -10.76 -14.74 12.38
CA LYS A 138 -11.15 -13.52 13.11
C LYS A 138 -9.91 -12.68 13.50
N ALA A 139 -8.91 -12.66 12.62
CA ALA A 139 -7.68 -11.91 12.83
C ALA A 139 -7.95 -10.39 12.84
N LYS A 140 -7.03 -9.61 13.42
CA LYS A 140 -7.09 -8.14 13.40
C LYS A 140 -6.66 -7.57 12.05
N ALA A 141 -5.68 -8.20 11.41
CA ALA A 141 -5.18 -7.85 10.09
C ALA A 141 -4.58 -9.10 9.42
N GLY A 142 -4.43 -9.06 8.10
CA GLY A 142 -3.78 -10.10 7.30
C GLY A 142 -3.07 -9.50 6.11
N ILE A 143 -1.96 -10.12 5.71
CA ILE A 143 -1.12 -9.70 4.59
C ILE A 143 -0.78 -10.95 3.78
N ALA A 144 -0.82 -10.86 2.45
CA ALA A 144 -0.30 -11.88 1.54
C ALA A 144 0.45 -11.20 0.40
N ILE A 145 1.66 -11.69 0.10
CA ILE A 145 2.52 -11.17 -0.96
C ILE A 145 2.92 -12.35 -1.85
N VAL A 146 2.80 -12.17 -3.17
CA VAL A 146 3.24 -13.15 -4.17
C VAL A 146 4.37 -12.52 -4.98
N VAL A 147 5.50 -13.21 -5.04
CA VAL A 147 6.73 -12.74 -5.70
C VAL A 147 7.15 -13.78 -6.74
N GLU A 148 7.54 -13.32 -7.92
CA GLU A 148 8.26 -14.14 -8.91
C GLU A 148 9.74 -14.26 -8.48
N PRO A 149 10.22 -15.45 -8.04
CA PRO A 149 11.55 -15.56 -7.45
C PRO A 149 12.70 -15.25 -8.42
N LYS A 150 12.49 -15.43 -9.73
CA LYS A 150 13.54 -15.19 -10.73
C LYS A 150 13.77 -13.71 -11.00
N THR A 151 12.72 -12.90 -10.97
CA THR A 151 12.77 -11.47 -11.32
C THR A 151 12.69 -10.57 -10.09
N GLY A 152 12.19 -11.07 -8.97
CA GLY A 152 11.86 -10.28 -7.78
C GLY A 152 10.60 -9.44 -7.94
N GLU A 153 9.86 -9.61 -9.04
CA GLU A 153 8.62 -8.87 -9.29
C GLU A 153 7.55 -9.27 -8.29
N ILE A 154 6.86 -8.26 -7.75
CA ILE A 154 5.69 -8.48 -6.90
C ILE A 154 4.49 -8.64 -7.82
N LEU A 155 3.95 -9.86 -7.88
CA LEU A 155 2.79 -10.22 -8.69
C LEU A 155 1.48 -9.91 -7.98
N ALA A 156 1.48 -9.96 -6.63
CA ALA A 156 0.34 -9.55 -5.82
C ALA A 156 0.78 -9.05 -4.43
N MET A 157 0.04 -8.08 -3.90
CA MET A 157 0.16 -7.56 -2.54
C MET A 157 -1.24 -7.30 -1.98
N ALA A 158 -1.74 -8.22 -1.16
CA ALA A 158 -3.08 -8.20 -0.60
C ALA A 158 -3.05 -7.89 0.91
N ILE A 159 -4.01 -7.08 1.36
CA ILE A 159 -4.12 -6.62 2.75
C ILE A 159 -5.57 -6.69 3.20
N LYS A 160 -5.78 -7.15 4.44
CA LYS A 160 -7.08 -7.13 5.12
C LYS A 160 -6.94 -6.54 6.53
N PRO A 161 -7.92 -5.78 7.03
CA PRO A 161 -9.02 -5.16 6.28
C PRO A 161 -8.53 -4.15 5.21
N SER A 162 -9.35 -3.94 4.17
CA SER A 162 -9.08 -3.03 3.05
C SER A 162 -10.20 -1.97 2.94
N TYR A 163 -10.13 -1.07 1.96
CA TYR A 163 -11.06 0.01 1.70
C TYR A 163 -11.30 0.19 0.20
N ASP A 164 -12.36 0.93 -0.17
CA ASP A 164 -12.57 1.35 -1.56
C ASP A 164 -11.96 2.75 -1.77
N PRO A 165 -10.92 2.90 -2.62
CA PRO A 165 -10.22 4.16 -2.85
C PRO A 165 -11.08 5.19 -3.59
N ASN A 166 -12.18 4.78 -4.25
CA ASN A 166 -13.16 5.74 -4.77
C ASN A 166 -13.93 6.47 -3.65
N TYR A 167 -13.94 5.91 -2.43
CA TYR A 167 -14.61 6.44 -1.24
C TYR A 167 -13.72 6.43 0.01
N PHE A 168 -12.40 6.61 -0.16
CA PHE A 168 -11.40 6.49 0.90
C PHE A 168 -11.74 7.28 2.18
N ASN A 169 -12.37 8.44 2.03
CA ASN A 169 -12.77 9.33 3.12
C ASN A 169 -13.89 8.78 4.02
N LYS A 170 -14.58 7.70 3.61
CA LYS A 170 -15.57 6.98 4.43
C LYS A 170 -14.93 5.95 5.36
N TYR A 171 -13.64 5.67 5.19
CA TYR A 171 -12.92 4.66 5.94
C TYR A 171 -11.98 5.30 6.97
N PRO A 172 -11.74 4.64 8.12
CA PRO A 172 -10.71 5.06 9.08
C PRO A 172 -9.33 5.12 8.44
N ARG A 173 -8.51 6.10 8.84
CA ARG A 173 -7.14 6.27 8.29
C ARG A 173 -6.24 5.06 8.47
N ASP A 174 -6.44 4.29 9.54
CA ASP A 174 -5.69 3.05 9.79
C ASP A 174 -5.89 1.99 8.69
N LEU A 175 -7.02 2.03 7.97
CA LEU A 175 -7.26 1.12 6.83
C LEU A 175 -6.52 1.54 5.56
N TRP A 176 -6.08 2.79 5.47
CA TRP A 176 -5.36 3.28 4.29
C TRP A 176 -3.95 2.67 4.21
N ARG A 177 -3.35 2.41 5.38
CA ARG A 177 -1.98 1.97 5.52
C ARG A 177 -1.69 0.67 4.76
N ASN A 178 -0.63 0.68 3.98
CA ASN A 178 -0.06 -0.53 3.40
C ASN A 178 0.79 -1.26 4.46
N ARG A 179 0.14 -2.13 5.23
CA ARG A 179 0.78 -2.92 6.30
C ARG A 179 1.92 -3.82 5.81
N ALA A 180 1.92 -4.23 4.54
CA ALA A 180 2.97 -5.08 3.98
C ALA A 180 4.34 -4.40 3.98
N VAL A 181 4.39 -3.07 3.92
CA VAL A 181 5.65 -2.28 3.85
C VAL A 181 5.87 -1.37 5.06
N THR A 182 4.84 -1.19 5.90
CA THR A 182 4.90 -0.27 7.06
C THR A 182 4.96 -0.98 8.41
N ASP A 183 4.52 -2.25 8.50
CA ASP A 183 4.47 -2.99 9.76
C ASP A 183 5.69 -3.89 9.89
N ALA A 184 6.54 -3.63 10.88
CA ALA A 184 7.57 -4.58 11.30
C ALA A 184 6.98 -5.61 12.27
N TYR A 185 7.38 -6.86 12.13
CA TYR A 185 7.06 -7.94 13.06
C TYR A 185 8.25 -8.90 13.18
N GLU A 186 8.31 -9.63 14.29
CA GLU A 186 9.32 -10.67 14.48
C GLU A 186 8.98 -11.87 13.58
N PRO A 187 9.88 -12.27 12.65
CA PRO A 187 9.58 -13.34 11.69
C PRO A 187 9.43 -14.72 12.35
N GLY A 188 9.96 -14.90 13.56
CA GLY A 188 9.90 -16.16 14.29
C GLY A 188 10.50 -17.31 13.49
N SER A 189 9.81 -18.45 13.47
CA SER A 189 10.32 -19.69 12.86
C SER A 189 10.61 -19.60 11.36
N THR A 190 10.02 -18.65 10.62
CA THR A 190 10.33 -18.50 9.18
C THR A 190 11.78 -18.07 8.95
N PHE A 191 12.38 -17.39 9.92
CA PHE A 191 13.77 -16.93 9.85
C PHE A 191 14.80 -18.06 10.06
N LYS A 192 14.39 -19.19 10.64
CA LYS A 192 15.28 -20.35 10.89
C LYS A 192 15.94 -20.86 9.61
N VAL A 193 15.27 -20.70 8.47
CA VAL A 193 15.80 -21.09 7.16
C VAL A 193 17.08 -20.31 6.83
N ILE A 194 17.14 -19.03 7.18
CA ILE A 194 18.34 -18.20 6.98
C ILE A 194 19.48 -18.74 7.86
N THR A 195 19.26 -18.92 9.16
CA THR A 195 20.28 -19.48 10.07
C THR A 195 20.83 -20.82 9.61
N ILE A 196 19.96 -21.72 9.18
CA ILE A 196 20.36 -23.05 8.72
C ILE A 196 21.09 -22.97 7.37
N ALA A 197 20.60 -22.14 6.44
CA ALA A 197 21.25 -21.93 5.15
C ALA A 197 22.66 -21.34 5.31
N THR A 198 22.83 -20.32 6.16
CA THR A 198 24.15 -19.74 6.47
C THR A 198 25.07 -20.80 7.08
N ALA A 199 24.59 -21.61 8.02
CA ALA A 199 25.40 -22.65 8.65
C ALA A 199 25.86 -23.74 7.66
N LEU A 200 25.02 -24.07 6.68
CA LEU A 200 25.38 -24.98 5.59
C LEU A 200 26.36 -24.34 4.61
N GLU A 201 26.17 -23.07 4.24
CA GLU A 201 27.05 -22.31 3.34
C GLU A 201 28.47 -22.22 3.92
N GLU A 202 28.57 -21.92 5.21
CA GLU A 202 29.84 -21.83 5.97
C GLU A 202 30.40 -23.21 6.37
N ARG A 203 29.70 -24.30 6.03
CA ARG A 203 30.11 -25.69 6.30
C ARG A 203 30.37 -25.99 7.79
N VAL A 204 29.76 -25.22 8.70
CA VAL A 204 29.85 -25.44 10.15
C VAL A 204 28.85 -26.50 10.64
N VAL A 205 27.93 -26.90 9.76
CA VAL A 205 27.05 -28.07 9.91
C VAL A 205 26.94 -28.83 8.60
N ASN A 206 26.51 -30.09 8.67
CA ASN A 206 26.08 -30.89 7.51
C ASN A 206 24.76 -31.62 7.80
N LEU A 207 24.15 -32.21 6.77
CA LEU A 207 22.85 -32.87 6.88
C LEU A 207 22.82 -34.11 7.80
N ASN A 208 23.98 -34.72 8.07
CA ASN A 208 24.10 -35.91 8.91
C ASN A 208 24.41 -35.58 10.37
N ASP A 209 24.73 -34.33 10.68
CA ASP A 209 25.00 -33.89 12.05
C ASP A 209 23.81 -34.21 12.96
N GLN A 210 24.14 -34.69 14.16
CA GLN A 210 23.16 -35.02 15.19
C GLN A 210 23.08 -33.91 16.23
N PHE A 211 21.84 -33.56 16.57
CA PHE A 211 21.48 -32.57 17.57
C PHE A 211 20.55 -33.23 18.58
N TYR A 212 20.56 -32.73 19.81
CA TYR A 212 19.69 -33.27 20.86
C TYR A 212 18.82 -32.16 21.45
N CYS A 213 17.51 -32.33 21.31
CA CYS A 213 16.49 -31.43 21.83
C CYS A 213 15.82 -32.05 23.07
N LYS A 214 16.14 -31.52 24.24
CA LYS A 214 15.51 -31.89 25.52
C LYS A 214 14.32 -31.00 25.92
N GLY A 215 13.77 -30.23 24.97
CA GLY A 215 12.67 -29.28 25.21
C GLY A 215 13.09 -27.92 25.79
N TRP A 216 14.32 -27.78 26.29
CA TRP A 216 14.91 -26.49 26.65
C TRP A 216 16.45 -26.45 26.50
N ILE A 217 17.01 -25.24 26.39
CA ILE A 217 18.46 -24.99 26.43
C ILE A 217 18.74 -23.70 27.20
N LYS A 218 19.81 -23.68 28.00
CA LYS A 218 20.33 -22.44 28.61
C LYS A 218 21.47 -21.91 27.77
N TYR A 219 21.35 -20.67 27.30
CA TYR A 219 22.37 -20.00 26.50
C TYR A 219 22.48 -18.54 26.93
N ASN A 220 23.70 -18.05 27.16
CA ASN A 220 23.99 -16.69 27.66
C ASN A 220 23.11 -16.25 28.85
N GLY A 221 22.88 -17.14 29.81
CA GLY A 221 22.08 -16.85 31.00
C GLY A 221 20.56 -16.94 30.80
N HIS A 222 20.07 -17.05 29.56
CA HIS A 222 18.65 -17.19 29.24
C HIS A 222 18.26 -18.65 29.00
N ILE A 223 17.03 -19.00 29.35
CA ILE A 223 16.47 -20.33 29.07
C ILE A 223 15.51 -20.21 27.89
N PHE A 224 15.84 -20.91 26.81
CA PHE A 224 15.00 -21.04 25.63
C PHE A 224 14.24 -22.35 25.67
N HIS A 225 12.99 -22.32 25.25
CA HIS A 225 12.10 -23.46 25.25
C HIS A 225 11.68 -23.81 23.82
N ASP A 226 11.41 -25.09 23.63
CA ASP A 226 10.70 -25.60 22.48
C ASP A 226 9.27 -25.98 22.87
N ILE A 227 8.38 -26.11 21.89
CA ILE A 227 6.99 -26.50 22.16
C ILE A 227 6.94 -27.93 22.71
N HIS A 228 7.82 -28.80 22.21
CA HIS A 228 7.93 -30.20 22.60
C HIS A 228 9.39 -30.63 22.73
N GLN A 229 9.61 -31.69 23.51
CA GLN A 229 10.87 -32.42 23.46
C GLN A 229 10.92 -33.29 22.20
N HIS A 230 11.99 -33.17 21.42
CA HIS A 230 12.14 -33.93 20.17
C HIS A 230 13.17 -35.06 20.23
N GLY A 231 14.08 -35.07 21.21
CA GLY A 231 15.14 -36.07 21.30
C GLY A 231 16.23 -35.85 20.24
N SER A 232 16.78 -36.94 19.71
CA SER A 232 17.81 -36.88 18.66
C SER A 232 17.20 -36.44 17.34
N GLN A 233 17.85 -35.49 16.68
CA GLN A 233 17.41 -34.92 15.41
C GLN A 233 18.62 -34.67 14.50
N ASN A 234 18.44 -34.88 13.20
CA ASN A 234 19.34 -34.30 12.20
C ASN A 234 18.85 -32.90 11.77
N LEU A 235 19.57 -32.25 10.86
CA LEU A 235 19.22 -30.90 10.39
C LEU A 235 17.86 -30.84 9.67
N THR A 236 17.51 -31.90 8.93
CA THR A 236 16.20 -32.03 8.27
C THR A 236 15.07 -32.11 9.30
N ASP A 237 15.27 -32.89 10.38
CA ASP A 237 14.32 -33.01 11.48
C ASP A 237 14.14 -31.68 12.23
N ILE A 238 15.21 -30.90 12.38
CA ILE A 238 15.15 -29.57 12.98
C ILE A 238 14.23 -28.65 12.19
N VAL A 239 14.38 -28.60 10.86
CA VAL A 239 13.50 -27.80 9.99
C VAL A 239 12.07 -28.32 10.05
N LYS A 240 11.88 -29.63 9.89
CA LYS A 240 10.56 -30.29 9.90
C LYS A 240 9.77 -30.02 11.17
N ASN A 241 10.42 -30.14 12.33
CA ASN A 241 9.77 -29.97 13.62
C ASN A 241 9.83 -28.52 14.11
N SER A 242 10.43 -27.61 13.32
CA SER A 242 10.69 -26.23 13.73
C SER A 242 11.39 -26.14 15.09
N CYS A 243 12.39 -26.99 15.33
CA CYS A 243 13.03 -27.12 16.63
C CYS A 243 13.88 -25.88 16.98
N ASN A 244 13.45 -25.09 17.96
CA ASN A 244 14.17 -23.89 18.41
C ASN A 244 15.57 -24.25 18.91
N ILE A 245 15.68 -25.35 19.65
CA ILE A 245 16.93 -25.76 20.30
C ILE A 245 17.95 -26.21 19.27
N GLY A 246 17.53 -26.97 18.26
CA GLY A 246 18.39 -27.39 17.17
C GLY A 246 18.91 -26.20 16.36
N VAL A 247 18.08 -25.19 16.13
CA VAL A 247 18.51 -23.95 15.48
C VAL A 247 19.49 -23.16 16.35
N ILE A 248 19.27 -23.05 17.66
CA ILE A 248 20.23 -22.40 18.57
C ILE A 248 21.58 -23.14 18.53
N GLN A 249 21.56 -24.46 18.67
CA GLN A 249 22.79 -25.28 18.60
C GLN A 249 23.50 -25.14 17.24
N THR A 250 22.75 -24.97 16.15
CA THR A 250 23.30 -24.68 14.82
C THR A 250 23.93 -23.29 14.78
N GLY A 251 23.22 -22.27 15.23
CA GLY A 251 23.68 -20.88 15.26
C GLY A 251 24.90 -20.66 16.14
N THR A 252 25.06 -21.40 17.24
CA THR A 252 26.26 -21.31 18.09
C THR A 252 27.55 -21.75 17.39
N ARG A 253 27.46 -22.40 16.23
CA ARG A 253 28.61 -22.80 15.42
C ARG A 253 29.00 -21.76 14.37
N LEU A 254 28.19 -20.72 14.18
CA LEU A 254 28.45 -19.63 13.25
C LEU A 254 29.29 -18.54 13.90
N ASP A 255 30.18 -17.92 13.11
CA ASP A 255 30.79 -16.65 13.48
C ASP A 255 29.75 -15.53 13.43
N GLU A 256 29.75 -14.67 14.45
CA GLU A 256 28.76 -13.61 14.62
C GLU A 256 28.78 -12.61 13.45
N LYS A 257 29.96 -12.21 12.97
CA LYS A 257 30.09 -11.25 11.87
C LYS A 257 29.66 -11.88 10.54
N VAL A 258 29.94 -13.16 10.35
CA VAL A 258 29.49 -13.91 9.18
C VAL A 258 27.97 -14.00 9.16
N PHE A 259 27.35 -14.34 10.30
CA PHE A 259 25.89 -14.39 10.38
C PHE A 259 25.25 -13.01 10.19
N GLU A 260 25.79 -11.96 10.81
CA GLU A 260 25.31 -10.58 10.59
C GLU A 260 25.36 -10.20 9.10
N LYS A 261 26.48 -10.49 8.43
CA LYS A 261 26.66 -10.22 7.00
C LYS A 261 25.66 -11.00 6.15
N SER A 262 25.36 -12.25 6.50
CA SER A 262 24.40 -13.09 5.78
C SER A 262 22.98 -12.52 5.85
N ILE A 263 22.57 -11.96 7.00
CA ILE A 263 21.25 -11.33 7.16
C ILE A 263 21.11 -10.03 6.35
N ARG A 264 22.22 -9.30 6.15
CA ARG A 264 22.22 -8.00 5.45
C ARG A 264 22.41 -8.11 3.93
N ARG A 265 22.64 -9.32 3.40
CA ARG A 265 22.90 -9.58 1.99
C ARG A 265 21.63 -9.49 1.15
#